data_AF-A0A925VHJ2-F1
#
_entry.id   AF-A0A925VHJ2-F1
#
_cell.length_a   1.000
_cell.length_b   1.000
_cell.length_c   1.000
_cell.angle_alpha   90.00
_cell.angle_beta   90.00
_cell.angle_gamma   90.00
#
_symmetry.space_group_name_H-M   'P 1'
#
loop_
_entity.id
_entity.type
_entity.pdbx_description
1 polymer ?
#
loop_
_entity_poly.entity_id
_entity_poly.type
_entity_poly.pdbx_seq_one_letter_code
_entity_poly.pdbx_strand_id
1 'polypeptide(L)'
;REMRPGCWISYVPLDAARADLRALARPALHEPLAFSEYPWEALKIGGGTPPVLTPHGWLTIHHGVSGEIQEGVAQQTKVFYSAGAMLLDRDDPRIVRYRSPEPILAPGTVDEREGLVNNVVFPTGADLRGNRLDVYYGMADSRIGVATMDLSSGGTKGDT
;
A
#
# COMPACT_ATOMS: atom_id res chain seq x y z
N ARG A 1 -22.57 -8.66 -3.09
CA ARG A 1 -21.18 -8.78 -2.57
C ARG A 1 -21.07 -7.77 -1.42
N GLU A 2 -20.84 -8.22 -0.20
CA GLU A 2 -20.66 -7.32 0.95
C GLU A 2 -19.50 -6.36 0.66
N MET A 3 -19.67 -5.07 0.95
CA MET A 3 -18.67 -4.04 0.67
C MET A 3 -17.55 -4.19 1.72
N ARG A 4 -16.42 -4.79 1.33
CA ARG A 4 -15.24 -4.93 2.19
C ARG A 4 -14.49 -3.60 2.27
N PRO A 5 -13.78 -3.31 3.38
CA PRO A 5 -12.92 -2.14 3.43
C PRO A 5 -11.91 -2.16 2.28
N GLY A 6 -11.72 -1.00 1.65
CA GLY A 6 -10.94 -0.85 0.43
C GLY A 6 -10.21 0.49 0.36
N CYS A 7 -9.45 0.67 -0.72
CA CYS A 7 -8.80 1.92 -1.04
C CYS A 7 -9.78 2.83 -1.78
N TRP A 8 -9.81 4.10 -1.38
CA TRP A 8 -10.60 5.14 -2.02
C TRP A 8 -9.67 6.25 -2.49
N ILE A 9 -10.03 6.90 -3.59
CA ILE A 9 -9.42 8.14 -4.04
C ILE A 9 -10.40 9.28 -3.79
N SER A 10 -9.88 10.45 -3.43
CA SER A 10 -10.68 11.62 -3.10
C SER A 10 -9.93 12.88 -3.49
N TYR A 11 -10.67 13.95 -3.78
CA TYR A 11 -10.12 15.16 -4.39
C TYR A 11 -10.45 16.39 -3.57
N VAL A 12 -9.54 17.36 -3.61
CA VAL A 12 -9.77 18.72 -3.10
C VAL A 12 -9.54 19.67 -4.28
N PRO A 13 -10.49 20.58 -4.58
CA PRO A 13 -10.27 21.58 -5.62
C PRO A 13 -9.02 22.42 -5.34
N LEU A 14 -8.13 22.54 -6.34
CA LEU A 14 -6.85 23.20 -6.17
C LEU A 14 -6.99 24.66 -5.75
N ASP A 15 -7.93 25.39 -6.35
CA ASP A 15 -8.16 26.80 -6.02
C ASP A 15 -8.64 26.99 -4.58
N ALA A 16 -9.45 26.05 -4.07
CA ALA A 16 -9.88 26.06 -2.67
C ALA A 16 -8.70 25.81 -1.73
N ALA A 17 -7.84 24.83 -2.03
CA ALA A 17 -6.64 24.55 -1.23
C ALA A 17 -5.62 25.71 -1.26
N ARG A 18 -5.49 26.42 -2.39
CA ARG A 18 -4.64 27.62 -2.51
C ARG A 18 -5.18 28.80 -1.72
N ALA A 19 -6.50 28.97 -1.67
CA ALA A 19 -7.15 30.03 -0.91
C ALA A 19 -7.13 29.76 0.61
N ASP A 20 -7.34 28.50 1.02
CA ASP A 20 -7.32 28.08 2.42
C ASP A 20 -6.81 26.63 2.54
N LEU A 21 -5.62 26.46 3.15
CA LEU A 21 -5.02 25.14 3.37
C LEU A 21 -5.91 24.18 4.19
N ARG A 22 -6.84 24.69 4.99
CA ARG A 22 -7.81 23.84 5.73
C ARG A 22 -8.71 23.03 4.79
N ALA A 23 -8.84 23.43 3.51
CA ALA A 23 -9.56 22.65 2.51
C ALA A 23 -8.93 21.26 2.29
N LEU A 24 -7.62 21.09 2.53
CA LEU A 24 -6.95 19.78 2.43
C LEU A 24 -7.50 18.75 3.42
N ALA A 25 -8.06 19.19 4.54
CA ALA A 25 -8.70 18.31 5.53
C ALA A 25 -10.17 17.99 5.20
N ARG A 26 -10.69 18.46 4.06
CA ARG A 26 -12.08 18.29 3.61
C ARG A 26 -12.13 17.76 2.18
N PRO A 27 -11.60 16.56 1.92
CA PRO A 27 -11.71 15.93 0.61
C PRO A 27 -13.17 15.70 0.24
N ALA A 28 -13.45 15.79 -1.06
CA ALA A 28 -14.74 15.51 -1.68
C ALA A 28 -14.54 14.55 -2.86
N LEU A 29 -15.60 14.27 -3.62
CA LEU A 29 -15.56 13.45 -4.84
C LEU A 29 -14.91 12.08 -4.58
N HIS A 30 -15.43 11.37 -3.59
CA HIS A 30 -14.91 10.06 -3.19
C HIS A 30 -15.29 9.01 -4.22
N GLU A 31 -14.29 8.32 -4.78
CA GLU A 31 -14.49 7.21 -5.69
C GLU A 31 -13.76 5.97 -5.17
N PRO A 32 -14.35 4.76 -5.27
CA PRO A 32 -13.63 3.55 -4.95
C PRO A 32 -12.46 3.35 -5.91
N LEU A 33 -11.26 3.14 -5.37
CA LEU A 33 -10.07 2.85 -6.17
C LEU A 33 -9.86 1.34 -6.32
N ALA A 34 -9.89 0.63 -5.18
CA ALA A 34 -9.68 -0.81 -5.16
C ALA A 34 -10.35 -1.45 -3.95
N PHE A 35 -10.78 -2.69 -4.13
CA PHE A 35 -11.24 -3.57 -3.06
C PHE A 35 -10.44 -4.86 -3.08
N SER A 36 -10.63 -5.72 -2.08
CA SER A 36 -10.00 -7.04 -2.02
C SER A 36 -10.24 -7.85 -3.31
N GLU A 37 -9.14 -8.35 -3.89
CA GLU A 37 -9.12 -9.12 -5.14
C GLU A 37 -8.35 -10.44 -4.98
N TYR A 38 -7.20 -10.43 -4.31
CA TYR A 38 -6.34 -11.61 -4.15
C TYR A 38 -6.43 -12.27 -2.76
N PRO A 39 -6.05 -13.56 -2.62
CA PRO A 39 -6.13 -14.28 -1.35
C PRO A 39 -5.33 -13.66 -0.19
N TRP A 40 -4.13 -13.12 -0.48
CA TRP A 40 -3.25 -12.51 0.52
C TRP A 40 -3.82 -11.21 1.11
N GLU A 41 -4.85 -10.66 0.49
CA GLU A 41 -5.56 -9.44 0.85
C GLU A 41 -7.08 -9.68 0.97
N ALA A 42 -7.49 -10.92 1.25
CA ALA A 42 -8.89 -11.35 1.22
C ALA A 42 -9.80 -10.62 2.23
N LEU A 43 -9.28 -10.26 3.40
CA LEU A 43 -10.08 -9.65 4.47
C LEU A 43 -10.34 -8.17 4.20
N LYS A 44 -9.28 -7.41 3.90
CA LYS A 44 -9.34 -5.98 3.59
C LYS A 44 -8.05 -5.52 2.93
N ILE A 45 -8.14 -4.35 2.30
CA ILE A 45 -6.97 -3.57 1.88
C ILE A 45 -7.08 -2.13 2.38
N GLY A 46 -5.96 -1.43 2.37
CA GLY A 46 -5.93 0.02 2.54
C GLY A 46 -4.68 0.63 1.94
N GLY A 47 -4.68 1.96 1.82
CA GLY A 47 -3.51 2.71 1.40
C GLY A 47 -2.31 2.42 2.31
N GLY A 48 -1.11 2.62 1.77
CA GLY A 48 0.13 2.54 2.54
C GLY A 48 0.96 3.78 2.30
N THR A 49 1.87 3.72 1.34
CA THR A 49 2.75 4.85 1.02
C THR A 49 2.04 5.92 0.18
N PRO A 50 2.46 7.20 0.30
CA PRO A 50 2.19 8.19 -0.74
C PRO A 50 2.56 7.65 -2.12
N PRO A 51 1.74 7.89 -3.17
CA PRO A 51 2.07 7.47 -4.52
C PRO A 51 3.31 8.19 -5.05
N VAL A 52 4.19 7.45 -5.73
CA VAL A 52 5.40 7.94 -6.38
C VAL A 52 5.19 7.92 -7.89
N LEU A 53 5.40 9.05 -8.56
CA LEU A 53 5.31 9.10 -10.01
C LEU A 53 6.53 8.43 -10.66
N THR A 54 6.28 7.49 -11.55
CA THR A 54 7.29 6.76 -12.34
C THR A 54 7.01 6.94 -13.84
N PRO A 55 7.94 6.53 -14.74
CA PRO A 55 7.65 6.49 -16.18
C PRO A 55 6.43 5.63 -16.55
N HIS A 56 6.03 4.67 -15.70
CA HIS A 56 4.93 3.75 -15.95
C HIS A 56 3.60 4.19 -15.31
N GLY A 57 3.59 5.26 -14.51
CA GLY A 57 2.40 5.71 -13.76
C GLY A 57 2.70 5.96 -12.28
N TRP A 58 1.65 6.09 -11.47
CA TRP A 58 1.77 6.31 -10.03
C TRP A 58 1.90 4.97 -9.31
N LEU A 59 3.08 4.69 -8.76
CA LEU A 59 3.33 3.52 -7.94
C LEU A 59 2.94 3.82 -6.49
N THR A 60 2.05 3.02 -5.91
CA THR A 60 1.74 3.06 -4.47
C THR A 60 1.91 1.67 -3.87
N ILE A 61 2.49 1.61 -2.67
CA ILE A 61 2.58 0.38 -1.90
C ILE A 61 1.42 0.36 -0.93
N HIS A 62 0.52 -0.61 -1.10
CA HIS A 62 -0.68 -0.77 -0.28
C HIS A 62 -0.51 -1.95 0.67
N HIS A 63 -1.31 -1.97 1.74
CA HIS A 63 -1.37 -3.13 2.61
C HIS A 63 -2.60 -3.98 2.27
N GLY A 64 -2.44 -5.29 2.46
CA GLY A 64 -3.49 -6.29 2.35
C GLY A 64 -3.50 -7.18 3.57
N VAL A 65 -4.69 -7.64 3.93
CA VAL A 65 -4.91 -8.44 5.14
C VAL A 65 -5.53 -9.77 4.78
N SER A 66 -4.96 -10.85 5.30
CA SER A 66 -5.45 -12.23 5.11
C SER A 66 -5.48 -13.00 6.42
N GLY A 67 -6.03 -14.21 6.34
CA GLY A 67 -6.16 -15.15 7.45
C GLY A 67 -7.54 -15.12 8.09
N GLU A 68 -7.59 -15.29 9.41
CA GLU A 68 -8.82 -15.50 10.16
C GLU A 68 -8.88 -14.57 11.38
N ILE A 69 -9.93 -13.73 11.43
CA ILE A 69 -10.19 -12.87 12.59
C ILE A 69 -10.93 -13.70 13.64
N GLN A 70 -10.39 -13.73 14.86
CA GLN A 70 -11.01 -14.34 16.02
C GLN A 70 -11.66 -13.26 16.88
N GLU A 71 -12.99 -13.20 16.89
CA GLU A 71 -13.73 -12.23 17.68
C GLU A 71 -13.46 -12.39 19.18
N GLY A 72 -13.43 -11.27 19.91
CA GLY A 72 -13.19 -11.26 21.36
C GLY A 72 -11.73 -11.55 21.77
N VAL A 73 -10.81 -11.77 20.81
CA VAL A 73 -9.39 -11.98 21.08
C VAL A 73 -8.61 -10.69 20.79
N ALA A 74 -7.93 -10.16 21.79
CA ALA A 74 -7.11 -8.96 21.63
C ALA A 74 -5.91 -9.18 20.69
N GLN A 75 -5.27 -10.35 20.78
CA GLN A 75 -4.12 -10.72 19.96
C GLN A 75 -4.50 -11.66 18.83
N GLN A 76 -4.46 -11.15 17.60
CA GLN A 76 -4.78 -11.94 16.40
C GLN A 76 -3.53 -12.69 15.92
N THR A 77 -3.47 -13.99 16.15
CA THR A 77 -2.32 -14.83 15.76
C THR A 77 -2.41 -15.36 14.33
N LYS A 78 -3.61 -15.36 13.74
CA LYS A 78 -3.90 -15.86 12.39
C LYS A 78 -4.22 -14.75 11.38
N VAL A 79 -3.99 -13.50 11.73
CA VAL A 79 -4.17 -12.36 10.81
C VAL A 79 -2.79 -11.92 10.35
N PHE A 80 -2.65 -11.69 9.04
CA PHE A 80 -1.39 -11.31 8.43
C PHE A 80 -1.58 -10.01 7.66
N TYR A 81 -0.76 -8.99 7.97
CA TYR A 81 -0.67 -7.76 7.19
C TYR A 81 0.58 -7.85 6.31
N SER A 82 0.38 -7.81 5.00
CA SER A 82 1.45 -7.83 3.99
C SER A 82 1.32 -6.62 3.08
N ALA A 83 2.38 -6.30 2.34
CA ALA A 83 2.40 -5.21 1.38
C ALA A 83 2.36 -5.72 -0.05
N GLY A 84 1.62 -5.03 -0.91
CA GLY A 84 1.60 -5.21 -2.37
C GLY A 84 1.88 -3.89 -3.07
N ALA A 85 1.98 -3.95 -4.40
CA ALA A 85 2.11 -2.76 -5.25
C ALA A 85 0.87 -2.56 -6.11
N MET A 86 0.42 -1.33 -6.24
CA MET A 86 -0.47 -0.88 -7.31
C MET A 86 0.22 0.16 -8.17
N LEU A 87 0.08 0.01 -9.49
CA LEU A 87 0.47 1.02 -10.46
C LEU A 87 -0.82 1.63 -11.02
N LEU A 88 -1.02 2.91 -10.76
CA LEU A 88 -2.16 3.68 -11.25
C LEU A 88 -1.75 4.42 -12.53
N ASP A 89 -2.72 4.65 -13.41
CA ASP A 89 -2.48 5.43 -14.62
C ASP A 89 -1.95 6.84 -14.29
N ARG A 90 -1.04 7.33 -15.13
CA ARG A 90 -0.34 8.61 -14.92
C ARG A 90 -1.30 9.80 -14.96
N ASP A 91 -2.21 9.79 -15.91
CA ASP A 91 -3.08 10.92 -16.22
C ASP A 91 -4.43 10.79 -15.51
N ASP A 92 -4.89 9.55 -15.31
CA ASP A 92 -6.11 9.26 -14.54
C ASP A 92 -5.86 8.23 -13.41
N PRO A 93 -5.47 8.68 -12.20
CA PRO A 93 -5.09 7.79 -11.10
C PRO A 93 -6.25 6.95 -10.54
N ARG A 94 -7.48 7.12 -11.06
CA ARG A 94 -8.62 6.23 -10.77
C ARG A 94 -8.46 4.86 -11.43
N ILE A 95 -7.62 4.76 -12.45
CA ILE A 95 -7.41 3.55 -13.24
C ILE A 95 -6.23 2.78 -12.68
N VAL A 96 -6.49 1.62 -12.06
CA VAL A 96 -5.45 0.67 -11.67
C VAL A 96 -4.95 -0.07 -12.91
N ARG A 97 -3.69 0.16 -13.32
CA ARG A 97 -3.04 -0.48 -14.47
C ARG A 97 -2.42 -1.84 -14.13
N TYR A 98 -1.91 -1.95 -12.92
CA TYR A 98 -1.35 -3.19 -12.39
C TYR A 98 -1.55 -3.26 -10.89
N ARG A 99 -1.72 -4.48 -10.37
CA ARG A 99 -1.73 -4.80 -8.96
C ARG A 99 -1.01 -6.13 -8.76
N SER A 100 -0.16 -6.20 -7.74
CA SER A 100 0.60 -7.43 -7.49
C SER A 100 -0.35 -8.57 -7.07
N PRO A 101 -0.32 -9.72 -7.76
CA PRO A 101 -1.18 -10.87 -7.42
C PRO A 101 -0.74 -11.56 -6.12
N GLU A 102 0.52 -11.34 -5.72
CA GLU A 102 1.15 -11.83 -4.51
C GLU A 102 1.70 -10.65 -3.69
N PRO A 103 1.94 -10.80 -2.38
CA PRO A 103 2.60 -9.77 -1.59
C PRO A 103 4.05 -9.58 -2.08
N ILE A 104 4.48 -8.34 -2.20
CA ILE A 104 5.89 -8.00 -2.47
C ILE A 104 6.74 -8.02 -1.21
N LEU A 105 6.08 -7.91 -0.03
CA LEU A 105 6.71 -8.02 1.28
C LEU A 105 5.69 -8.59 2.28
N ALA A 106 6.08 -9.65 2.98
CA ALA A 106 5.25 -10.33 3.97
C ALA A 106 6.06 -10.58 5.25
N PRO A 107 5.42 -10.79 6.42
CA PRO A 107 6.13 -10.97 7.69
C PRO A 107 7.07 -12.18 7.66
N GLY A 108 8.38 -11.92 7.62
CA GLY A 108 9.42 -12.94 7.50
C GLY A 108 10.32 -13.05 8.72
N THR A 109 10.64 -11.90 9.31
CA THR A 109 11.56 -11.77 10.44
C THR A 109 10.85 -11.87 11.79
N VAL A 110 11.62 -12.05 12.87
CA VAL A 110 11.08 -12.04 14.23
C VAL A 110 10.43 -10.70 14.56
N ASP A 111 11.08 -9.59 14.21
CA ASP A 111 10.57 -8.23 14.48
C ASP A 111 9.27 -7.91 13.72
N GLU A 112 9.00 -8.58 12.60
CA GLU A 112 7.74 -8.45 11.84
C GLU A 112 6.64 -9.40 12.34
N ARG A 113 7.02 -10.49 13.00
CA ARG A 113 6.09 -11.53 13.46
C ARG A 113 5.66 -11.35 14.91
N GLU A 114 6.50 -10.71 15.73
CA GLU A 114 6.30 -10.61 17.18
C GLU A 114 6.34 -9.15 17.64
N GLY A 115 5.25 -8.70 18.26
CA GLY A 115 5.16 -7.35 18.78
C GLY A 115 3.80 -7.07 19.41
N LEU A 116 3.39 -5.79 19.44
CA LEU A 116 2.06 -5.39 19.88
C LEU A 116 0.97 -6.00 19.01
N VAL A 117 1.21 -6.15 17.70
CA VAL A 117 0.34 -6.89 16.79
C VAL A 117 1.22 -7.83 15.97
N ASN A 118 0.98 -9.13 16.06
CA ASN A 118 1.79 -10.12 15.37
C ASN A 118 1.58 -10.11 13.84
N ASN A 119 2.58 -10.58 13.11
CA ASN A 119 2.54 -10.75 11.66
C ASN A 119 2.17 -9.49 10.88
N VAL A 120 2.85 -8.37 11.17
CA VAL A 120 2.59 -7.09 10.51
C VAL A 120 3.79 -6.58 9.74
N VAL A 121 3.54 -6.31 8.46
CA VAL A 121 4.30 -5.37 7.65
C VAL A 121 3.34 -4.26 7.19
N PHE A 122 3.55 -3.03 7.63
CA PHE A 122 2.64 -1.92 7.34
C PHE A 122 3.36 -0.77 6.60
N PRO A 123 3.33 -0.76 5.25
CA PRO A 123 4.03 0.25 4.45
C PRO A 123 3.44 1.65 4.70
N THR A 124 4.30 2.63 4.99
CA THR A 124 3.85 3.98 5.38
C THR A 124 4.63 5.08 4.67
N GLY A 125 5.96 4.97 4.60
CA GLY A 125 6.83 5.96 3.98
C GLY A 125 7.44 5.46 2.69
N ALA A 126 7.63 6.36 1.73
CA ALA A 126 8.35 6.10 0.49
C ALA A 126 9.35 7.23 0.23
N ASP A 127 10.60 6.88 -0.08
CA ASP A 127 11.65 7.83 -0.43
C ASP A 127 12.35 7.40 -1.73
N LEU A 128 12.09 8.15 -2.80
CA LEU A 128 12.66 7.89 -4.12
C LEU A 128 13.94 8.71 -4.32
N ARG A 129 15.06 8.01 -4.53
CA ARG A 129 16.39 8.60 -4.81
C ARG A 129 16.94 8.03 -6.11
N GLY A 130 16.74 8.76 -7.21
CA GLY A 130 17.05 8.25 -8.54
C GLY A 130 16.16 7.06 -8.88
N ASN A 131 16.75 5.88 -9.09
CA ASN A 131 16.02 4.62 -9.33
C ASN A 131 15.81 3.80 -8.05
N ARG A 132 16.35 4.23 -6.91
CA ARG A 132 16.22 3.50 -5.64
C ARG A 132 15.01 4.01 -4.87
N LEU A 133 14.05 3.14 -4.60
CA LEU A 133 12.91 3.43 -3.74
C LEU A 133 13.10 2.72 -2.39
N ASP A 134 13.17 3.51 -1.31
CA ASP A 134 13.09 2.98 0.05
C ASP A 134 11.65 3.06 0.56
N VAL A 135 11.13 1.92 1.01
CA VAL A 135 9.82 1.80 1.63
C VAL A 135 10.00 1.60 3.13
N TYR A 136 9.59 2.58 3.91
CA TYR A 136 9.57 2.51 5.37
C TYR A 136 8.26 1.94 5.85
N TYR A 137 8.33 0.93 6.73
CA TYR A 137 7.15 0.18 7.16
C TYR A 137 7.17 -0.13 8.65
N GLY A 138 5.99 -0.23 9.26
CA GLY A 138 5.83 -0.73 10.61
C GLY A 138 6.00 -2.26 10.66
N MET A 139 6.75 -2.73 11.64
CA MET A 139 6.98 -4.15 11.93
C MET A 139 6.29 -4.49 13.26
N ALA A 140 5.33 -5.41 13.22
CA ALA A 140 4.58 -5.89 14.38
C ALA A 140 4.03 -4.79 15.33
N ASP A 141 3.64 -3.63 14.78
CA ASP A 141 3.25 -2.41 15.52
C ASP A 141 4.25 -1.99 16.63
N SER A 142 5.53 -2.30 16.43
CA SER A 142 6.56 -2.20 17.48
C SER A 142 7.88 -1.61 17.00
N ARG A 143 8.22 -1.78 15.72
CA ARG A 143 9.47 -1.28 15.11
C ARG A 143 9.21 -0.67 13.74
N ILE A 144 10.24 0.00 13.20
CA ILE A 144 10.24 0.53 11.84
C ILE A 144 11.34 -0.18 11.05
N GLY A 145 10.97 -0.73 9.90
CA GLY A 145 11.86 -1.33 8.92
C GLY A 145 12.01 -0.49 7.67
N VAL A 146 12.97 -0.86 6.83
CA VAL A 146 13.11 -0.34 5.47
C VAL A 146 13.35 -1.49 4.50
N ALA A 147 12.58 -1.52 3.41
CA ALA A 147 12.79 -2.40 2.27
C ALA A 147 13.17 -1.53 1.06
N THR A 148 14.20 -1.93 0.32
CA THR A 148 14.70 -1.19 -0.85
C THR A 148 14.28 -1.92 -2.13
N MET A 149 13.78 -1.15 -3.10
CA MET A 149 13.49 -1.61 -4.45
C MET A 149 14.27 -0.78 -5.48
N ASP A 150 14.74 -1.44 -6.55
CA ASP A 150 15.30 -0.77 -7.72
C ASP A 150 14.21 -0.65 -8.81
N LEU A 151 13.95 0.57 -9.25
CA LEU A 151 12.96 0.93 -10.27
C LEU A 151 13.57 1.06 -11.66
N SER A 152 14.84 0.74 -11.85
CA SER A 152 15.43 0.68 -13.18
C SER A 152 14.64 -0.28 -14.05
N SER A 153 14.41 0.11 -15.31
CA SER A 153 13.77 -0.74 -16.30
C SER A 153 14.56 -2.04 -16.38
N GLY A 154 13.97 -3.15 -15.93
CA GLY A 154 14.56 -4.47 -16.03
C GLY A 154 15.08 -4.68 -17.45
N GLY A 155 16.37 -5.01 -17.56
CA GLY A 155 17.08 -5.12 -18.82
C GLY A 155 16.34 -5.97 -19.83
N THR A 156 16.45 -5.57 -21.09
CA THR A 156 16.36 -6.50 -22.21
C THR A 156 17.19 -7.75 -21.84
N LYS A 157 16.54 -8.91 -21.81
CA LYS A 157 17.24 -10.18 -22.04
C LYS A 157 17.90 -10.07 -23.41
N GLY A 158 19.17 -9.64 -23.42
CA GLY A 158 20.05 -9.86 -24.54
C GLY A 158 20.52 -11.31 -24.48
N ASP A 159 20.02 -12.13 -25.39
CA ASP A 159 20.75 -13.30 -25.86
C ASP A 159 22.13 -12.84 -26.33
N THR A 160 23.18 -13.33 -25.67
CA THR A 160 24.46 -13.74 -26.26
C THR A 160 25.16 -14.69 -25.32
#